data_AF-A0A6P7GQR7-F1
#
_entry.id   AF-A0A6P7GQR7-F1
#
_cell.length_a   1.000
_cell.length_b   1.000
_cell.length_c   1.000
_cell.angle_alpha   90.00
_cell.angle_beta   90.00
_cell.angle_gamma   90.00
#
_symmetry.space_group_name_H-M   'P 1'
#
loop_
_entity.id
_entity.type
_entity.pdbx_description
1 polymer ?
#
loop_
_entity_poly.entity_id
_entity_poly.type
_entity_poly.pdbx_seq_one_letter_code
_entity_poly.pdbx_strand_id
1 'polypeptide(L)'
;MAKYLPVLDEAARKNGGHLVGNRLTWADIFFVTSYEDIRNILKNKDIVEDFSGLQHLKKNVLSEKNIRQYIQNRPKIPTFVYDLRSEV
;
A
#
# COMPACT_ATOMS: atom_id res chain seq x y z
N MET A 1 -1.97 9.52 -15.20
CA MET A 1 -1.75 8.57 -14.09
C MET A 1 -3.03 8.23 -13.31
N ALA A 2 -4.03 9.11 -13.18
CA ALA A 2 -5.25 8.87 -12.38
C ALA A 2 -6.26 7.82 -12.92
N LYS A 3 -6.02 7.18 -14.08
CA LYS A 3 -7.00 6.23 -14.67
C LYS A 3 -6.98 4.85 -14.01
N TYR A 4 -5.88 4.45 -13.36
CA TYR A 4 -5.71 3.09 -12.86
C TYR A 4 -6.13 2.91 -11.41
N LEU A 5 -6.02 3.95 -10.57
CA LEU A 5 -6.41 3.86 -9.15
C LEU A 5 -7.90 3.51 -8.96
N PRO A 6 -8.86 4.08 -9.71
CA PRO A 6 -10.26 3.67 -9.61
C PRO A 6 -10.49 2.19 -9.94
N VAL A 7 -9.76 1.66 -10.93
CA VAL A 7 -9.86 0.24 -11.34
C VAL A 7 -9.30 -0.69 -10.27
N LEU A 8 -8.14 -0.32 -9.70
CA LEU A 8 -7.52 -1.09 -8.62
C LEU A 8 -8.34 -1.02 -7.33
N ASP A 9 -8.95 0.13 -7.03
CA ASP A 9 -9.84 0.29 -5.89
C ASP A 9 -11.09 -0.58 -6.00
N GLU A 10 -11.70 -0.63 -7.19
CA GLU A 10 -12.83 -1.52 -7.44
C GLU A 10 -12.42 -3.00 -7.28
N ALA A 11 -11.25 -3.38 -7.80
CA ALA A 11 -10.71 -4.72 -7.62
C ALA A 11 -10.49 -5.05 -6.14
N ALA A 12 -9.89 -4.13 -5.38
CA ALA A 12 -9.67 -4.28 -3.95
C ALA A 12 -10.98 -4.44 -3.18
N ARG A 13 -11.99 -3.63 -3.50
CA ARG A 13 -13.32 -3.73 -2.88
C ARG A 13 -14.01 -5.06 -3.17
N LYS A 14 -13.90 -5.56 -4.41
CA LYS A 14 -14.47 -6.86 -4.83
C LYS A 14 -13.78 -8.06 -4.18
N ASN A 15 -12.51 -7.91 -3.81
CA ASN A 15 -11.67 -8.98 -3.31
C ASN A 15 -11.32 -8.83 -1.81
N GLY A 16 -12.20 -8.21 -1.01
CA GLY A 16 -12.04 -8.14 0.45
C GLY A 16 -10.84 -7.33 0.94
N GLY A 17 -10.40 -6.34 0.16
CA GLY A 17 -9.17 -5.59 0.43
C GLY A 17 -7.91 -6.31 -0.08
N HIS A 18 -7.98 -6.94 -1.24
CA HIS A 18 -6.86 -7.53 -1.97
C HIS A 18 -7.02 -7.28 -3.47
N LEU A 19 -5.98 -7.22 -4.29
CA LEU A 19 -6.16 -7.00 -5.73
C LEU A 19 -6.79 -8.21 -6.43
N VAL A 20 -6.56 -9.42 -5.91
CA VAL A 20 -7.05 -10.65 -6.53
C VAL A 20 -7.23 -11.78 -5.51
N GLY A 21 -8.29 -12.56 -5.68
CA GLY A 21 -8.42 -13.88 -5.06
C GLY A 21 -8.75 -13.87 -3.56
N ASN A 22 -9.27 -12.77 -3.02
CA ASN A 22 -9.70 -12.63 -1.62
C ASN A 22 -8.63 -12.99 -0.58
N ARG A 23 -7.35 -12.85 -0.93
CA ARG A 23 -6.23 -13.19 -0.05
C ARG A 23 -5.00 -12.37 -0.39
N LEU A 24 -4.05 -12.32 0.54
CA LEU A 24 -2.77 -11.69 0.31
C LEU A 24 -2.03 -12.37 -0.85
N THR A 25 -1.64 -11.58 -1.84
CA THR A 25 -0.81 -11.99 -2.97
C THR A 25 0.36 -11.04 -3.16
N TRP A 26 1.31 -11.43 -4.01
CA TRP A 26 2.44 -10.58 -4.36
C TRP A 26 2.01 -9.23 -4.96
N ALA A 27 0.83 -9.16 -5.61
CA ALA A 27 0.31 -7.95 -6.21
C ALA A 27 -0.02 -6.89 -5.14
N ASP A 28 -0.54 -7.30 -3.99
CA ASP A 28 -0.85 -6.40 -2.88
C ASP A 28 0.43 -5.80 -2.28
N ILE A 29 1.45 -6.66 -2.12
CA ILE A 29 2.77 -6.25 -1.60
C ILE A 29 3.41 -5.25 -2.56
N PHE A 30 3.42 -5.58 -3.86
CA PHE A 30 3.96 -4.70 -4.89
C PHE A 30 3.24 -3.34 -4.92
N PHE A 31 1.92 -3.34 -4.77
CA PHE A 31 1.14 -2.11 -4.70
C PHE A 31 1.54 -1.25 -3.50
N VAL A 32 1.64 -1.84 -2.29
CA VAL A 32 2.00 -1.10 -1.07
C VAL A 32 3.44 -0.55 -1.12
N THR A 33 4.39 -1.30 -1.68
CA THR A 33 5.75 -0.78 -1.93
C THR A 33 5.74 0.38 -2.92
N SER A 34 5.03 0.22 -4.05
CA SER A 34 4.91 1.29 -5.06
C SER A 34 4.23 2.54 -4.49
N TYR A 35 3.25 2.37 -3.60
CA TYR A 35 2.57 3.46 -2.92
C TYR A 35 3.54 4.29 -2.05
N GLU A 36 4.44 3.63 -1.31
CA GLU A 36 5.49 4.32 -0.56
C GLU A 36 6.40 5.14 -1.47
N ASP A 37 6.89 4.54 -2.56
CA ASP A 37 7.74 5.24 -3.54
C ASP A 37 7.00 6.42 -4.17
N ILE A 38 5.76 6.24 -4.59
CA ILE A 38 4.95 7.30 -5.21
C ILE A 38 4.69 8.44 -4.23
N ARG A 39 4.40 8.16 -2.95
CA ARG A 39 4.29 9.21 -1.93
C ARG A 39 5.57 10.02 -1.85
N ASN A 40 6.73 9.36 -1.84
CA ASN A 40 8.02 10.06 -1.79
C ASN A 40 8.31 10.88 -3.06
N ILE A 41 7.96 10.37 -4.25
CA ILE A 41 8.09 11.10 -5.52
C ILE A 41 7.15 12.32 -5.57
N LEU A 42 5.93 12.18 -5.04
CA LEU A 42 4.88 13.20 -5.09
C LEU A 42 4.84 14.10 -3.84
N LYS A 43 5.97 14.31 -3.17
CA LYS A 43 6.09 15.22 -2.01
C LYS A 43 5.09 14.87 -0.88
N ASN A 44 5.00 13.59 -0.56
CA ASN A 44 4.13 13.00 0.47
C ASN A 44 2.62 13.16 0.21
N LYS A 45 2.20 13.37 -1.05
CA LYS A 45 0.77 13.36 -1.40
C LYS A 45 0.19 11.96 -1.22
N ASP A 46 -0.88 11.82 -0.43
CA ASP A 46 -1.67 10.60 -0.41
C ASP A 46 -2.38 10.41 -1.74
N ILE A 47 -2.10 9.30 -2.43
CA ILE A 47 -2.80 8.95 -3.66
C ILE A 47 -3.96 7.97 -3.42
N VAL A 48 -4.11 7.43 -2.21
CA VAL A 48 -5.18 6.48 -1.85
C VAL A 48 -6.21 7.05 -0.86
N GLU A 49 -6.13 8.33 -0.50
CA GLU A 49 -7.02 8.96 0.50
C GLU A 49 -8.51 8.87 0.16
N ASP A 50 -8.86 8.87 -1.13
CA ASP A 50 -10.25 8.77 -1.61
C ASP A 50 -10.64 7.34 -2.03
N PHE A 51 -9.75 6.36 -1.86
CA PHE A 51 -9.89 5.01 -2.41
C PHE A 51 -9.97 3.97 -1.28
N SER A 52 -11.20 3.75 -0.77
CA SER A 52 -11.46 2.91 0.41
C SER A 52 -11.02 1.44 0.26
N GLY A 53 -11.12 0.87 -0.94
CA GLY A 53 -10.63 -0.48 -1.23
C GLY A 53 -9.12 -0.56 -1.15
N LEU A 54 -8.41 0.42 -1.70
CA LEU A 54 -6.95 0.51 -1.63
C LEU A 54 -6.45 0.79 -0.20
N GLN A 55 -7.20 1.56 0.59
CA GLN A 55 -6.91 1.72 2.02
C GLN A 55 -7.03 0.40 2.78
N HIS A 56 -8.08 -0.38 2.51
CA HIS A 56 -8.25 -1.69 3.12
C HIS A 56 -7.13 -2.65 2.70
N LEU A 57 -6.75 -2.65 1.41
CA LEU A 57 -5.61 -3.41 0.91
C LEU A 57 -4.33 -3.08 1.66
N LYS A 58 -3.99 -1.78 1.77
CA LYS A 58 -2.82 -1.32 2.52
C LYS A 58 -2.85 -1.84 3.95
N LYS A 59 -4.00 -1.71 4.64
CA LYS A 59 -4.19 -2.23 5.99
C LYS A 59 -3.96 -3.74 6.08
N ASN A 60 -4.51 -4.52 5.15
CA ASN A 60 -4.37 -5.98 5.14
C ASN A 60 -2.91 -6.40 4.97
N VAL A 61 -2.17 -5.76 4.06
CA VAL A 61 -0.73 -6.01 3.86
C VAL A 61 0.08 -5.67 5.11
N LEU A 62 -0.13 -4.47 5.68
CA LEU A 62 0.62 -3.99 6.85
C LEU A 62 0.24 -4.71 8.16
N SER A 63 -0.88 -5.44 8.17
CA SER A 63 -1.30 -6.27 9.31
C SER A 63 -0.69 -7.68 9.29
N GLU A 64 -0.10 -8.12 8.18
CA GLU A 64 0.57 -9.41 8.12
C GLU A 64 1.83 -9.38 9.00
N LYS A 65 1.98 -10.37 9.88
CA LYS A 65 2.97 -10.37 10.96
C LYS A 65 4.41 -10.21 10.46
N ASN A 66 4.80 -10.96 9.42
CA ASN A 66 6.17 -10.95 8.93
C ASN A 66 6.48 -9.68 8.15
N ILE A 67 5.53 -9.19 7.34
CA ILE A 67 5.64 -7.90 6.65
C ILE A 67 5.76 -6.76 7.66
N ARG A 68 4.86 -6.72 8.66
CA ARG A 68 4.90 -5.73 9.74
C ARG A 68 6.26 -5.72 10.43
N GLN A 69 6.75 -6.88 10.84
CA GLN A 69 8.06 -7.02 11.47
C GLN A 69 9.19 -6.53 10.55
N TYR A 70 9.14 -6.87 9.26
CA TYR A 70 10.14 -6.42 8.30
C TYR A 70 10.12 -4.89 8.15
N ILE A 71 8.94 -4.28 7.95
CA ILE A 71 8.81 -2.82 7.81
C ILE A 71 9.38 -2.11 9.04
N GLN A 72 9.10 -2.60 10.25
CA GLN A 72 9.61 -2.02 11.50
C GLN A 72 11.15 -2.07 11.62
N ASN A 73 11.80 -3.08 11.05
CA ASN A 73 13.25 -3.31 11.24
C ASN A 73 14.11 -3.03 10.00
N ARG A 74 13.52 -2.86 8.80
CA ARG A 74 14.29 -2.60 7.57
C ARG A 74 15.04 -1.27 7.66
N PRO A 75 16.20 -1.13 6.98
CA PRO A 75 16.95 0.12 6.95
C PRO A 75 16.11 1.33 6.54
N LYS A 76 16.49 2.50 7.04
CA LYS A 76 15.89 3.77 6.59
C LYS A 76 16.52 4.20 5.29
N ILE A 77 15.70 4.72 4.38
CA ILE A 77 16.17 5.41 3.19
C ILE A 77 16.23 6.90 3.56
N PRO A 78 17.42 7.53 3.65
CA PRO A 78 17.55 8.90 4.18
C PRO A 78 16.80 9.95 3.37
N THR A 79 16.53 9.69 2.09
CA THR A 79 15.82 10.60 1.18
C THR A 79 14.30 10.47 1.25
N PHE A 80 13.77 9.46 1.95
CA PHE A 80 12.33 9.26 2.08
C PHE A 80 11.74 10.23 3.10
N VAL A 81 10.74 10.99 2.66
CA VAL A 81 9.90 11.86 3.50
C VAL A 81 8.72 11.10 4.10
N TYR A 82 8.33 9.99 3.47
CA TYR A 82 7.26 9.10 3.90
C TYR A 82 7.80 7.68 4.05
N ASP A 83 7.43 7.04 5.16
CA ASP A 83 7.86 5.68 5.47
C ASP A 83 6.68 4.87 5.99
N LEU A 84 6.45 3.68 5.42
CA LEU A 84 5.43 2.74 5.88
C LEU A 84 5.62 2.36 7.35
N ARG A 85 6.81 2.54 7.93
CA ARG A 85 7.03 2.44 9.40
C ARG A 85 6.06 3.29 10.22
N SER A 86 5.55 4.40 9.69
CA SER A 86 4.56 5.25 10.36
C SER A 86 3.15 4.65 10.42
N GLU A 87 2.88 3.60 9.64
CA GLU A 87 1.57 2.98 9.51
C GLU A 87 1.48 1.56 10.11
N VAL A 88 2.61 1.03 10.61
CA VAL A 88 2.69 -0.28 11.27
C VAL A 88 2.67 -0.16 12.78
#